data_AF-A0A2T5BRV9-F1
#
_entry.id   AF-A0A2T5BRV9-F1
#
_cell.length_a   1.000
_cell.length_b   1.000
_cell.length_c   1.000
_cell.angle_alpha   90.00
_cell.angle_beta   90.00
_cell.angle_gamma   90.00
#
_symmetry.space_group_name_H-M   'P 1'
#
loop_
_entity.id
_entity.type
_entity.pdbx_description
1 polymer ?
#
loop_
_entity_poly.entity_id
_entity_poly.type
_entity_poly.pdbx_seq_one_letter_code
_entity_poly.pdbx_strand_id
1 'polypeptide(L)'
;MDPSSLKELVYAFQKSRILLTGFELDIFTQIDESGATSEQLAVKLQVDHHACDRLLNALASLGFLEKHNQRFFNTADSFNLLSRKGSQYQGGLMHSNHLWDSWSQLTTVVESGVPAHSTQINVRGQDWLSAFITAMHDRAIKQAPQQLAHLDLADVKTVLDVGGGSGAYSMELIRKKPEISATVFDLPNVVPITNEFIRKEGFREKIKTYPSPR
;
A
#
# COMPACT_ATOMS: atom_id res chain seq x y z
N MET A 1 26.74 -1.70 16.10
CA MET A 1 25.41 -1.81 16.72
C MET A 1 25.62 -2.07 18.19
N ASP A 2 25.17 -1.17 19.06
CA ASP A 2 25.22 -1.33 20.52
C ASP A 2 23.95 -2.02 21.06
N PRO A 3 23.90 -2.43 22.35
CA PRO A 3 22.72 -3.10 22.92
C PRO A 3 21.41 -2.32 22.85
N SER A 4 21.43 -0.98 22.85
CA SER A 4 20.25 -0.14 22.70
C SER A 4 19.74 -0.20 21.27
N SER A 5 20.63 -0.01 20.29
CA SER A 5 20.31 -0.13 18.87
C SER A 5 19.71 -1.50 18.51
N LEU A 6 20.22 -2.58 19.11
CA LEU A 6 19.65 -3.92 18.92
C LEU A 6 18.23 -4.04 19.50
N LYS A 7 18.01 -3.54 20.73
CA LYS A 7 16.68 -3.57 21.36
C LYS A 7 15.67 -2.73 20.58
N GLU A 8 16.08 -1.58 20.07
CA GLU A 8 15.23 -0.74 19.22
C GLU A 8 14.77 -1.48 17.97
N LEU A 9 15.67 -2.20 17.31
CA LEU A 9 15.32 -3.05 16.16
C LEU A 9 14.36 -4.18 16.58
N VAL A 10 14.66 -4.87 17.67
CA VAL A 10 13.82 -5.97 18.19
C VAL A 10 12.42 -5.50 18.58
N TYR A 11 12.26 -4.28 19.08
CA TYR A 11 10.97 -3.72 19.47
C TYR A 11 10.27 -2.92 18.36
N ALA A 12 10.91 -2.72 17.21
CA ALA A 12 10.36 -1.92 16.11
C ALA A 12 8.98 -2.41 15.63
N PHE A 13 8.76 -3.73 15.66
CA PHE A 13 7.48 -4.34 15.27
C PHE A 13 6.29 -3.77 16.08
N GLN A 14 6.50 -3.39 17.35
CA GLN A 14 5.43 -2.87 18.21
C GLN A 14 4.91 -1.53 17.67
N LYS A 15 5.83 -0.62 17.35
CA LYS A 15 5.50 0.69 16.77
C LYS A 15 4.84 0.53 15.40
N SER A 16 5.37 -0.37 14.57
CA SER A 16 4.78 -0.70 13.27
C SER A 16 3.35 -1.24 13.41
N ARG A 17 3.08 -2.17 14.35
CA ARG A 17 1.73 -2.71 14.52
C ARG A 17 0.75 -1.66 15.03
N ILE A 18 1.16 -0.79 15.96
CA ILE A 18 0.32 0.32 16.44
C ILE A 18 -0.14 1.19 15.26
N LEU A 19 0.79 1.62 14.40
CA LEU A 19 0.47 2.41 13.20
C LEU A 19 -0.45 1.65 12.24
N LEU A 20 -0.09 0.40 11.90
CA LEU A 20 -0.84 -0.40 10.94
C LEU A 20 -2.24 -0.75 11.45
N THR A 21 -2.44 -0.96 12.75
CA THR A 21 -3.76 -1.15 13.35
C THR A 21 -4.61 0.12 13.24
N GLY A 22 -4.02 1.30 13.48
CA GLY A 22 -4.74 2.56 13.27
C GLY A 22 -5.15 2.79 11.82
N PHE A 23 -4.29 2.39 10.87
CA PHE A 23 -4.57 2.46 9.44
C PHE A 23 -5.64 1.45 8.98
N GLU A 24 -5.54 0.21 9.46
CA GLU A 24 -6.48 -0.89 9.18
C GLU A 24 -7.89 -0.58 9.69
N LEU A 25 -8.00 0.05 10.87
CA LEU A 25 -9.26 0.54 11.44
C LEU A 25 -9.72 1.87 10.82
N ASP A 26 -9.02 2.42 9.83
CA ASP A 26 -9.35 3.67 9.15
C ASP A 26 -9.44 4.90 10.09
N ILE A 27 -8.75 4.88 11.24
CA ILE A 27 -8.82 5.93 12.28
C ILE A 27 -8.54 7.32 11.70
N PHE A 28 -7.48 7.44 10.89
CA PHE A 28 -7.02 8.70 10.34
C PHE A 28 -8.05 9.35 9.39
N THR A 29 -8.86 8.53 8.69
CA THR A 29 -9.96 9.03 7.84
C THR A 29 -11.14 9.50 8.66
N GLN A 30 -11.37 8.87 9.82
CA GLN A 30 -12.53 9.13 10.66
C GLN A 30 -12.39 10.34 11.59
N ILE A 31 -11.17 10.82 11.81
CA ILE A 31 -10.89 12.08 12.51
C ILE A 31 -11.12 13.25 11.55
N ASP A 32 -12.10 14.08 11.85
CA ASP A 32 -12.40 15.31 11.11
C ASP A 32 -11.57 16.51 11.64
N GLU A 33 -11.63 17.66 10.98
CA GLU A 33 -10.81 18.85 11.31
C GLU A 33 -11.02 19.36 12.76
N SER A 34 -12.21 19.16 13.32
CA SER A 34 -12.53 19.51 14.71
C SER A 34 -12.02 18.48 15.75
N GLY A 35 -11.27 17.47 15.29
CA GLY A 35 -10.80 16.34 16.09
C GLY A 35 -11.93 15.43 16.54
N ALA A 36 -11.58 14.32 17.21
CA ALA A 36 -12.56 13.37 17.74
C ALA A 36 -12.15 12.86 19.13
N THR A 37 -13.13 12.57 19.99
CA THR A 37 -12.86 11.83 21.23
C THR A 37 -12.73 10.33 20.95
N SER A 38 -12.11 9.59 21.86
CA SER A 38 -12.03 8.13 21.77
C SER A 38 -13.42 7.46 21.78
N GLU A 39 -14.38 8.02 22.50
CA GLU A 39 -15.78 7.56 22.50
C GLU A 39 -16.45 7.75 21.13
N GLN A 40 -16.29 8.92 20.52
CA GLN A 40 -16.82 9.22 19.18
C GLN A 40 -16.25 8.25 18.13
N LEU A 41 -14.94 8.01 18.17
CA LEU A 41 -14.28 7.08 17.25
C LEU A 41 -14.68 5.63 17.51
N ALA A 42 -14.76 5.21 18.78
CA ALA A 42 -15.16 3.85 19.14
C ALA A 42 -16.56 3.51 18.62
N VAL A 43 -17.53 4.43 18.77
CA VAL A 43 -18.88 4.27 18.21
C VAL A 43 -18.85 4.19 16.69
N LYS A 44 -18.14 5.11 16.02
CA LYS A 44 -18.09 5.18 14.55
C LYS A 44 -17.43 3.95 13.93
N LEU A 45 -16.39 3.43 14.58
CA LEU A 45 -15.59 2.28 14.13
C LEU A 45 -16.13 0.93 14.66
N GLN A 46 -17.13 0.94 15.54
CA GLN A 46 -17.69 -0.24 16.19
C GLN A 46 -16.63 -1.07 16.93
N VAL A 47 -15.75 -0.40 17.69
CA VAL A 47 -14.71 -1.02 18.50
C VAL A 47 -14.90 -0.72 19.98
N ASP A 48 -14.23 -1.49 20.85
CA ASP A 48 -14.23 -1.22 22.28
C ASP A 48 -13.62 0.15 22.60
N HIS A 49 -14.29 0.90 23.47
CA HIS A 49 -13.89 2.27 23.82
C HIS A 49 -12.53 2.32 24.53
N HIS A 50 -12.29 1.44 25.50
CA HIS A 50 -11.04 1.43 26.25
C HIS A 50 -9.85 1.00 25.37
N ALA A 51 -10.03 0.01 24.50
CA ALA A 51 -9.02 -0.41 23.55
C ALA A 51 -8.73 0.68 22.52
N CYS A 52 -9.76 1.34 22.00
CA CYS A 52 -9.63 2.47 21.07
C CYS A 52 -8.85 3.61 21.72
N ASP A 53 -9.20 4.02 22.95
CA ASP A 53 -8.50 5.07 23.67
C ASP A 53 -7.01 4.75 23.85
N ARG A 54 -6.67 3.52 24.25
CA ARG A 54 -5.26 3.09 24.38
C ARG A 54 -4.49 3.18 23.06
N LEU A 55 -5.11 2.74 21.96
CA LEU A 55 -4.51 2.83 20.62
C LEU A 55 -4.29 4.29 20.21
N LEU A 56 -5.28 5.16 20.41
CA LEU A 56 -5.18 6.59 20.08
C LEU A 56 -4.09 7.30 20.88
N ASN A 57 -3.96 7.01 22.18
CA ASN A 57 -2.88 7.55 23.00
C ASN A 57 -1.51 7.02 22.55
N ALA A 58 -1.41 5.75 22.13
CA ALA A 58 -0.17 5.21 21.58
C ALA A 58 0.21 5.88 20.24
N LEU A 59 -0.76 6.08 19.34
CA LEU A 59 -0.57 6.81 18.09
C LEU A 59 -0.15 8.27 18.34
N ALA A 60 -0.74 8.92 19.35
CA ALA A 60 -0.35 10.26 19.75
C ALA A 60 1.09 10.31 20.29
N SER A 61 1.46 9.36 21.16
CA SER A 61 2.83 9.24 21.67
C SER A 61 3.87 8.96 20.58
N LEU A 62 3.47 8.35 19.47
CA LEU A 62 4.33 8.11 18.31
C LEU A 62 4.36 9.28 17.33
N GLY A 63 3.61 10.35 17.59
CA GLY A 63 3.57 11.56 16.75
C GLY A 63 2.65 11.46 15.53
N PHE A 64 1.79 10.43 15.46
CA PHE A 64 0.80 10.33 14.38
C PHE A 64 -0.47 11.12 14.67
N LEU A 65 -0.79 11.34 15.95
CA LEU A 65 -1.92 12.14 16.38
C LEU A 65 -1.45 13.22 17.37
N GLU A 66 -2.20 14.30 17.45
CA GLU A 66 -2.10 15.28 18.54
C GLU A 66 -3.29 15.08 19.49
N LYS A 67 -3.08 15.32 20.79
CA LYS A 67 -4.14 15.22 21.79
C LYS A 67 -4.30 16.54 22.53
N HIS A 68 -5.46 17.19 22.37
CA HIS A 68 -5.82 18.42 23.09
C HIS A 68 -7.15 18.24 23.81
N ASN A 69 -7.17 18.43 25.12
CA ASN A 69 -8.39 18.37 25.94
C ASN A 69 -9.28 17.15 25.62
N GLN A 70 -8.69 15.95 25.62
CA GLN A 70 -9.34 14.66 25.33
C GLN A 70 -9.84 14.46 23.88
N ARG A 71 -9.52 15.37 22.97
CA ARG A 71 -9.74 15.20 21.52
C ARG A 71 -8.42 14.86 20.83
N PHE A 72 -8.51 13.97 19.85
CA PHE A 72 -7.42 13.56 18.99
C PHE A 72 -7.55 14.22 17.62
N PHE A 73 -6.43 14.66 17.06
CA PHE A 73 -6.31 15.31 15.77
C PHE A 73 -5.25 14.58 14.95
N ASN A 74 -5.45 14.49 13.63
CA ASN A 74 -4.35 14.09 12.75
C ASN A 74 -3.26 15.16 12.77
N THR A 75 -1.99 14.75 12.77
CA THR A 75 -0.94 15.65 12.28
C THR A 75 -1.11 15.90 10.78
N ALA A 76 -0.49 16.95 10.25
CA ALA A 76 -0.53 17.25 8.82
C ALA A 76 -0.06 16.05 7.96
N ASP A 77 1.02 15.38 8.38
CA ASP A 77 1.56 14.22 7.69
C ASP A 77 0.62 13.02 7.79
N SER A 78 0.08 12.71 8.98
CA SER A 78 -0.87 11.61 9.14
C SER A 78 -2.14 11.83 8.32
N PHE A 79 -2.67 13.06 8.27
CA PHE A 79 -3.80 13.36 7.40
C PHE A 79 -3.44 13.12 5.93
N ASN A 80 -2.35 13.71 5.45
CA ASN A 80 -1.99 13.64 4.03
C ASN A 80 -1.62 12.22 3.56
N LEU A 81 -0.97 11.43 4.42
CA LEU A 81 -0.42 10.11 4.07
C LEU A 81 -1.31 8.94 4.50
N LEU A 82 -2.07 9.06 5.58
CA LEU A 82 -2.78 7.94 6.21
C LEU A 82 -4.30 8.04 6.13
N SER A 83 -4.86 9.24 5.89
CA SER A 83 -6.29 9.43 5.64
C SER A 83 -6.62 9.24 4.17
N ARG A 84 -7.72 8.55 3.86
CA ARG A 84 -8.25 8.45 2.49
C ARG A 84 -8.64 9.80 1.89
N LYS A 85 -8.83 10.81 2.74
CA LYS A 85 -9.11 12.21 2.36
C LYS A 85 -7.83 13.00 2.02
N GLY A 86 -6.65 12.43 2.32
CA GLY A 86 -5.35 13.04 2.08
C GLY A 86 -4.93 13.00 0.61
N SER A 87 -4.23 14.06 0.17
CA SER A 87 -3.77 14.18 -1.22
C SER A 87 -2.67 13.16 -1.61
N GLN A 88 -1.97 12.59 -0.62
CA GLN A 88 -0.85 11.67 -0.78
C GLN A 88 -1.11 10.31 -0.09
N TYR A 89 -2.38 9.94 0.05
CA TYR A 89 -2.81 8.74 0.76
C TYR A 89 -2.04 7.49 0.30
N GLN A 90 -1.37 6.84 1.25
CA GLN A 90 -0.54 5.66 1.04
C GLN A 90 -1.36 4.37 1.14
N GLY A 91 -2.33 4.20 0.23
CA GLY A 91 -3.21 3.02 0.22
C GLY A 91 -2.47 1.67 0.17
N GLY A 92 -1.25 1.66 -0.39
CA GLY A 92 -0.38 0.48 -0.41
C GLY A 92 0.10 0.00 0.97
N LEU A 93 -0.03 0.79 2.05
CA LEU A 93 0.39 0.38 3.40
C LEU A 93 -0.38 -0.86 3.90
N MET A 94 -1.62 -1.07 3.47
CA MET A 94 -2.37 -2.30 3.81
C MET A 94 -1.64 -3.56 3.34
N HIS A 95 -0.84 -3.50 2.26
CA HIS A 95 -0.02 -4.64 1.86
C HIS A 95 0.96 -5.06 2.95
N SER A 96 1.61 -4.10 3.63
CA SER A 96 2.51 -4.39 4.75
C SER A 96 1.77 -5.04 5.91
N ASN A 97 0.52 -4.61 6.17
CA ASN A 97 -0.33 -5.23 7.18
C ASN A 97 -0.66 -6.69 6.81
N HIS A 98 -0.99 -6.96 5.56
CA HIS A 98 -1.29 -8.32 5.09
C HIS A 98 -0.09 -9.27 5.12
N LEU A 99 1.14 -8.77 5.22
CA LEU A 99 2.35 -9.60 5.37
C LEU A 99 2.61 -10.01 6.83
N TRP A 100 1.89 -9.45 7.80
CA TRP A 100 2.16 -9.66 9.22
C TRP A 100 2.14 -11.14 9.63
N ASP A 101 1.14 -11.88 9.17
CA ASP A 101 1.01 -13.31 9.44
C ASP A 101 2.14 -14.11 8.81
N SER A 102 2.55 -13.74 7.58
CA SER A 102 3.67 -14.38 6.89
C SER A 102 4.99 -14.16 7.64
N TRP A 103 5.23 -12.94 8.11
CA TRP A 103 6.41 -12.60 8.92
C TRP A 103 6.40 -13.32 10.27
N SER A 104 5.23 -13.51 10.87
CA SER A 104 5.08 -14.24 12.13
C SER A 104 5.41 -15.73 11.99
N GLN A 105 5.31 -16.28 10.78
CA GLN A 105 5.66 -17.68 10.48
C GLN A 105 7.10 -17.89 9.99
N LEU A 106 7.92 -16.83 9.91
CA LEU A 106 9.25 -16.90 9.30
C LEU A 106 10.14 -18.00 9.92
N THR A 107 10.08 -18.21 11.23
CA THR A 107 10.85 -19.28 11.90
C THR A 107 10.53 -20.65 11.31
N THR A 108 9.23 -21.00 11.20
CA THR A 108 8.78 -22.27 10.63
C THR A 108 9.17 -22.38 9.15
N VAL A 109 9.11 -21.28 8.39
CA VAL A 109 9.57 -21.26 6.99
C VAL A 109 11.06 -21.58 6.89
N VAL A 110 11.89 -21.01 7.76
CA VAL A 110 13.34 -21.26 7.79
C VAL A 110 13.65 -22.70 8.20
N GLU A 111 12.92 -23.25 9.16
CA GLU A 111 13.10 -24.64 9.64
C GLU A 111 12.67 -25.67 8.59
N SER A 112 11.56 -25.42 7.89
CA SER A 112 10.95 -26.40 6.99
C SER A 112 11.30 -26.21 5.51
N GLY A 113 11.73 -25.01 5.11
CA GLY A 113 11.88 -24.61 3.70
C GLY A 113 10.56 -24.38 2.96
N VAL A 114 9.41 -24.46 3.64
CA VAL A 114 8.07 -24.32 3.04
C VAL A 114 7.54 -22.90 3.23
N PRO A 115 7.04 -22.21 2.18
CA PRO A 115 6.48 -20.86 2.31
C PRO A 115 5.26 -20.79 3.27
N ALA A 116 5.19 -19.73 4.08
CA ALA A 116 4.12 -19.49 5.08
C ALA A 116 2.70 -19.54 4.50
N HIS A 117 2.54 -19.16 3.23
CA HIS A 117 1.28 -19.32 2.52
C HIS A 117 1.57 -19.91 1.14
N SER A 118 1.08 -21.12 0.92
CA SER A 118 1.06 -21.77 -0.40
C SER A 118 -0.17 -21.41 -1.23
N THR A 119 -1.11 -20.61 -0.68
CA THR A 119 -2.35 -20.23 -1.37
C THR A 119 -2.08 -19.26 -2.51
N GLN A 120 -2.67 -19.58 -3.67
CA GLN A 120 -2.62 -18.76 -4.88
C GLN A 120 -3.14 -17.34 -4.61
N ILE A 121 -2.47 -16.35 -5.21
CA ILE A 121 -2.83 -14.92 -5.15
C ILE A 121 -4.33 -14.70 -5.45
N ASN A 122 -4.91 -15.53 -6.32
CA ASN A 122 -6.30 -15.47 -6.76
C ASN A 122 -7.34 -15.69 -5.65
N VAL A 123 -6.95 -16.21 -4.48
CA VAL A 123 -7.88 -16.56 -3.39
C VAL A 123 -7.93 -15.48 -2.29
N ARG A 124 -7.07 -14.45 -2.35
CA ARG A 124 -6.88 -13.50 -1.24
C ARG A 124 -7.88 -12.33 -1.20
N GLY A 125 -8.84 -12.29 -2.12
CA GLY A 125 -9.88 -11.27 -2.15
C GLY A 125 -9.43 -9.93 -2.77
N GLN A 126 -10.41 -9.08 -3.06
CA GLN A 126 -10.20 -7.83 -3.81
C GLN A 126 -9.44 -6.76 -3.01
N ASP A 127 -9.70 -6.65 -1.70
CA ASP A 127 -9.03 -5.65 -0.84
C ASP A 127 -7.53 -5.93 -0.71
N TRP A 128 -7.16 -7.20 -0.56
CA TRP A 128 -5.77 -7.63 -0.56
C TRP A 128 -5.09 -7.28 -1.88
N LEU A 129 -5.75 -7.60 -3.00
CA LEU A 129 -5.21 -7.39 -4.34
C LEU A 129 -5.03 -5.90 -4.65
N SER A 130 -6.01 -5.07 -4.30
CA SER A 130 -5.95 -3.62 -4.49
C SER A 130 -4.81 -3.00 -3.68
N ALA A 131 -4.66 -3.40 -2.41
CA ALA A 131 -3.54 -2.96 -1.58
C ALA A 131 -2.17 -3.39 -2.13
N PHE A 132 -2.07 -4.64 -2.60
CA PHE A 132 -0.85 -5.18 -3.22
C PHE A 132 -0.48 -4.42 -4.49
N ILE A 133 -1.40 -4.30 -5.46
CA ILE A 133 -1.14 -3.62 -6.73
C ILE A 133 -0.82 -2.14 -6.51
N THR A 134 -1.48 -1.47 -5.56
CA THR A 134 -1.17 -0.09 -5.18
C THR A 134 0.24 0.04 -4.62
N ALA A 135 0.63 -0.83 -3.68
CA ALA A 135 1.99 -0.83 -3.12
C ALA A 135 3.06 -1.09 -4.20
N MET A 136 2.77 -2.00 -5.14
CA MET A 136 3.67 -2.27 -6.25
C MET A 136 3.72 -1.12 -7.26
N HIS A 137 2.61 -0.41 -7.49
CA HIS A 137 2.58 0.81 -8.30
C HIS A 137 3.49 1.89 -7.71
N ASP A 138 3.35 2.20 -6.42
CA ASP A 138 4.15 3.22 -5.74
C ASP A 138 5.66 2.93 -5.79
N ARG A 139 6.02 1.64 -5.77
CA ARG A 139 7.39 1.18 -5.98
C ARG A 139 7.81 1.32 -7.44
N ALA A 140 6.98 0.87 -8.37
CA ALA A 140 7.29 0.83 -9.79
C ALA A 140 7.48 2.24 -10.37
N ILE A 141 6.66 3.23 -10.01
CA ILE A 141 6.83 4.61 -10.50
C ILE A 141 8.15 5.25 -10.07
N LYS A 142 8.73 4.81 -8.94
CA LYS A 142 10.05 5.26 -8.46
C LYS A 142 11.20 4.52 -9.14
N GLN A 143 10.99 3.24 -9.48
CA GLN A 143 12.03 2.35 -10.02
C GLN A 143 12.13 2.39 -11.54
N ALA A 144 10.99 2.47 -12.23
CA ALA A 144 10.91 2.39 -13.68
C ALA A 144 11.80 3.43 -14.40
N PRO A 145 11.86 4.72 -14.00
CA PRO A 145 12.71 5.69 -14.70
C PRO A 145 14.19 5.29 -14.68
N GLN A 146 14.70 4.82 -13.54
CA GLN A 146 16.10 4.41 -13.40
C GLN A 146 16.38 3.09 -14.14
N GLN A 147 15.47 2.13 -14.04
CA GLN A 147 15.65 0.82 -14.68
C GLN A 147 15.55 0.89 -16.20
N LEU A 148 14.73 1.80 -16.72
CA LEU A 148 14.52 1.99 -18.15
C LEU A 148 15.47 3.04 -18.76
N ALA A 149 16.27 3.74 -17.96
CA ALA A 149 17.12 4.85 -18.42
C ALA A 149 18.03 4.46 -19.59
N HIS A 150 18.62 3.26 -19.56
CA HIS A 150 19.58 2.78 -20.55
C HIS A 150 18.98 1.86 -21.61
N LEU A 151 17.66 1.62 -21.57
CA LEU A 151 16.99 0.82 -22.58
C LEU A 151 16.91 1.61 -23.89
N ASP A 152 17.48 1.07 -24.96
CA ASP A 152 17.32 1.59 -26.31
C ASP A 152 15.94 1.19 -26.85
N LEU A 153 15.19 2.20 -27.29
CA LEU A 153 13.83 2.06 -27.80
C LEU A 153 13.72 2.44 -29.28
N ALA A 154 14.82 2.72 -29.99
CA ALA A 154 14.82 3.29 -31.34
C ALA A 154 13.87 2.58 -32.32
N ASP A 155 13.95 1.26 -32.41
CA ASP A 155 13.13 0.44 -33.32
C ASP A 155 11.89 -0.19 -32.68
N VAL A 156 11.62 0.10 -31.41
CA VAL A 156 10.47 -0.44 -30.69
C VAL A 156 9.21 0.36 -31.06
N LYS A 157 8.15 -0.35 -31.46
CA LYS A 157 6.81 0.23 -31.75
C LYS A 157 5.74 -0.24 -30.77
N THR A 158 5.86 -1.47 -30.28
CA THR A 158 4.88 -2.13 -29.42
C THR A 158 5.58 -2.88 -28.30
N VAL A 159 5.01 -2.83 -27.10
CA VAL A 159 5.50 -3.55 -25.92
C VAL A 159 4.41 -4.49 -25.39
N LEU A 160 4.80 -5.71 -25.01
CA LEU A 160 3.97 -6.61 -24.23
C LEU A 160 4.54 -6.71 -22.81
N ASP A 161 3.78 -6.25 -21.83
CA ASP A 161 4.13 -6.21 -20.41
C ASP A 161 3.42 -7.37 -19.69
N VAL A 162 4.16 -8.48 -19.50
CA VAL A 162 3.66 -9.73 -18.92
C VAL A 162 3.76 -9.66 -17.39
N GLY A 163 2.62 -9.70 -16.70
CA GLY A 163 2.56 -9.43 -15.26
C GLY A 163 2.74 -7.96 -14.93
N GLY A 164 2.25 -7.06 -15.81
CA GLY A 164 2.48 -5.62 -15.71
C GLY A 164 1.82 -4.92 -14.52
N GLY A 165 0.97 -5.60 -13.75
CA GLY A 165 0.37 -5.11 -12.52
C GLY A 165 -0.45 -3.84 -12.76
N SER A 166 0.02 -2.70 -12.25
CA SER A 166 -0.63 -1.40 -12.46
C SER A 166 -0.35 -0.78 -13.84
N GLY A 167 0.59 -1.35 -14.62
CA GLY A 167 1.05 -0.81 -15.90
C GLY A 167 2.08 0.31 -15.76
N ALA A 168 2.64 0.55 -14.57
CA ALA A 168 3.59 1.64 -14.32
C ALA A 168 4.83 1.61 -15.24
N TYR A 169 5.39 0.43 -15.52
CA TYR A 169 6.51 0.29 -16.46
C TYR A 169 6.10 0.60 -17.90
N SER A 170 4.94 0.11 -18.33
CA SER A 170 4.36 0.46 -19.63
C SER A 170 4.14 1.96 -19.79
N MET A 171 3.64 2.65 -18.75
CA MET A 171 3.49 4.11 -18.75
C MET A 171 4.84 4.81 -18.89
N GLU A 172 5.86 4.37 -18.15
CA GLU A 172 7.20 4.97 -18.22
C GLU A 172 7.87 4.77 -19.58
N LEU A 173 7.70 3.60 -20.20
CA LEU A 173 8.17 3.35 -21.57
C LEU A 173 7.53 4.33 -22.57
N ILE A 174 6.23 4.60 -22.43
CA ILE A 174 5.52 5.56 -23.30
C ILE A 174 5.94 7.00 -22.99
N ARG A 175 6.22 7.35 -21.71
CA ARG A 175 6.80 8.67 -21.38
C ARG A 175 8.15 8.87 -22.06
N LYS A 176 9.00 7.84 -22.08
CA LYS A 176 10.32 7.88 -22.71
C LYS A 176 10.24 7.91 -24.25
N LYS A 177 9.29 7.17 -24.84
CA LYS A 177 9.06 7.13 -26.29
C LYS A 177 7.55 7.19 -26.59
N PRO A 178 6.97 8.40 -26.78
CA PRO A 178 5.53 8.60 -26.96
C PRO A 178 4.92 7.87 -28.17
N GLU A 179 5.73 7.46 -29.14
CA GLU A 179 5.31 6.72 -30.33
C GLU A 179 5.00 5.24 -30.05
N ILE A 180 5.47 4.69 -28.92
CA ILE A 180 5.19 3.30 -28.53
C ILE A 180 3.73 3.15 -28.09
N SER A 181 3.19 1.96 -28.34
CA SER A 181 1.98 1.46 -27.66
C SER A 181 2.31 0.23 -26.81
N ALA A 182 1.58 0.01 -25.73
CA ALA A 182 1.80 -1.12 -24.84
C ALA A 182 0.53 -1.97 -24.65
N THR A 183 0.75 -3.24 -24.39
CA THR A 183 -0.27 -4.18 -23.95
C THR A 183 0.16 -4.74 -22.60
N VAL A 184 -0.64 -4.51 -21.56
CA VAL A 184 -0.47 -5.16 -20.26
C VAL A 184 -1.24 -6.47 -20.27
N PHE A 185 -0.52 -7.57 -20.04
CA PHE A 185 -1.09 -8.91 -19.91
C PHE A 185 -0.97 -9.38 -18.47
N ASP A 186 -2.10 -9.54 -17.78
CA ASP A 186 -2.14 -9.90 -16.36
C ASP A 186 -3.38 -10.73 -16.02
N LEU A 187 -3.49 -11.18 -14.77
CA LEU A 187 -4.59 -12.00 -14.29
C LEU A 187 -5.96 -11.28 -14.45
N PRO A 188 -7.06 -12.02 -14.68
CA PRO A 188 -8.39 -11.43 -14.89
C PRO A 188 -8.84 -10.49 -13.76
N ASN A 189 -8.45 -10.78 -12.51
CA ASN A 189 -8.76 -9.97 -11.33
C ASN A 189 -7.86 -8.73 -11.18
N VAL A 190 -6.69 -8.69 -11.84
CA VAL A 190 -5.76 -7.55 -11.83
C VAL A 190 -6.16 -6.51 -12.88
N VAL A 191 -6.61 -6.96 -14.06
CA VAL A 191 -6.96 -6.10 -15.21
C VAL A 191 -7.90 -4.92 -14.87
N PRO A 192 -8.96 -5.07 -14.05
CA PRO A 192 -9.79 -3.93 -13.65
C PRO A 192 -9.00 -2.84 -12.91
N ILE A 193 -8.09 -3.24 -12.01
CA ILE A 193 -7.23 -2.33 -11.23
C ILE A 193 -6.21 -1.66 -12.16
N THR A 194 -5.60 -2.41 -13.07
CA THR A 194 -4.69 -1.86 -14.10
C THR A 194 -5.37 -0.75 -14.90
N ASN A 195 -6.61 -0.99 -15.35
CA ASN A 195 -7.38 -0.02 -16.13
C ASN A 195 -7.67 1.27 -15.35
N GLU A 196 -7.89 1.17 -14.04
CA GLU A 196 -8.07 2.35 -13.19
C GLU A 196 -6.80 3.22 -13.16
N PHE A 197 -5.62 2.61 -12.96
CA PHE A 197 -4.34 3.33 -12.99
C PHE A 197 -4.06 3.94 -14.38
N ILE A 198 -4.20 3.16 -15.46
CA ILE A 198 -4.03 3.64 -16.84
C ILE A 198 -4.92 4.86 -17.12
N ARG A 199 -6.18 4.81 -16.68
CA ARG A 199 -7.11 5.93 -16.85
C ARG A 199 -6.70 7.14 -16.01
N LYS A 200 -6.36 6.94 -14.73
CA LYS A 200 -5.96 8.01 -13.80
C LYS A 200 -4.71 8.75 -14.27
N GLU A 201 -3.76 8.02 -14.84
CA GLU A 201 -2.48 8.54 -15.35
C GLU A 201 -2.56 9.07 -16.80
N GLY A 202 -3.71 8.93 -17.48
CA GLY A 202 -3.93 9.50 -18.82
C GLY A 202 -3.39 8.66 -19.98
N PHE A 203 -3.16 7.35 -19.81
CA PHE A 203 -2.56 6.48 -20.84
C PHE A 203 -3.56 5.59 -21.59
N ARG A 204 -4.86 5.81 -21.42
CA ARG A 204 -5.94 4.93 -21.95
C ARG A 204 -5.87 4.69 -23.46
N GLU A 205 -5.38 5.65 -24.23
CA GLU A 205 -5.29 5.53 -25.70
C GLU A 205 -4.04 4.75 -26.16
N LYS A 206 -3.02 4.63 -25.30
CA LYS A 206 -1.71 4.06 -25.63
C LYS A 206 -1.49 2.68 -25.02
N ILE A 207 -2.22 2.34 -23.96
CA ILE A 207 -2.09 1.07 -23.25
C ILE A 207 -3.41 0.28 -23.34
N LYS A 208 -3.31 -0.95 -23.85
CA LYS A 208 -4.40 -1.94 -23.81
C LYS A 208 -4.14 -2.94 -22.68
N THR A 209 -5.20 -3.53 -22.14
CA THR A 209 -5.11 -4.62 -21.16
C THR A 209 -5.68 -5.91 -21.73
N TYR A 210 -5.02 -7.03 -21.50
CA TYR A 210 -5.51 -8.36 -21.88
C TYR A 210 -5.45 -9.31 -20.68
N PRO A 211 -6.56 -9.97 -20.31
CA PRO A 211 -6.57 -10.92 -19.21
C PRO A 211 -5.89 -12.23 -19.60
N SER A 212 -5.16 -12.85 -18.67
CA SER A 212 -4.67 -14.21 -18.84
C SER A 212 -5.83 -15.21 -18.89
N PRO A 213 -5.67 -16.32 -19.64
CA PRO A 213 -6.69 -17.36 -19.73
C PRO A 213 -6.80 -18.26 -18.49
N ARG A 214 -5.96 -18.02 -17.45
CA ARG A 214 -5.92 -18.76 -16.18
C ARG A 214 -5.65 -17.81 -15.04
#